data_AF-A0A6M4GT43-F1
#
_entry.id   AF-A0A6M4GT43-F1
#
_cell.length_a   1.000
_cell.length_b   1.000
_cell.length_c   1.000
_cell.angle_alpha   90.00
_cell.angle_beta   90.00
_cell.angle_gamma   90.00
#
_symmetry.space_group_name_H-M   'P 1'
#
loop_
_entity.id
_entity.type
_entity.pdbx_description
1 polymer ?
#
loop_
_entity_poly.entity_id
_entity_poly.type
_entity_poly.pdbx_seq_one_letter_code
_entity_poly.pdbx_strand_id
1 'polypeptide(L)'
;MKTTIRIVGALAMAWAVDASADWTPCAKEGEICRFQGQREVSYGAGKSWFVKVYSGGVKCDSAHFGGDPAQGTHKTCRMRPVAAPQQPQVEITSAWKKCAGEGGMCKFNGQKRVAFGTDGKYRQRVFSNGTKCTNEAFGGDPVPGRVKVCLLSP
;
A
#
# COMPACT_ATOMS: atom_id res chain seq x y z
N MET A 1 -25.59 -33.47 -36.28
CA MET A 1 -25.58 -32.00 -36.38
C MET A 1 -24.61 -31.45 -35.35
N LYS A 2 -23.74 -30.53 -35.77
CA LYS A 2 -22.72 -29.86 -34.92
C LYS A 2 -23.40 -29.14 -33.75
N THR A 3 -22.84 -29.15 -32.55
CA THR A 3 -22.58 -27.95 -31.73
C THR A 3 -21.63 -28.33 -30.57
N THR A 4 -20.82 -27.36 -30.21
CA THR A 4 -19.48 -27.42 -29.63
C THR A 4 -19.46 -26.58 -28.33
N ILE A 5 -18.61 -26.97 -27.36
CA ILE A 5 -17.99 -26.17 -26.25
C ILE A 5 -18.95 -25.62 -25.15
N ARG A 6 -18.91 -26.11 -23.89
CA ARG A 6 -17.95 -25.95 -22.76
C ARG A 6 -17.68 -24.49 -22.34
N ILE A 7 -18.06 -24.12 -21.11
CA ILE A 7 -17.20 -23.47 -20.09
C ILE A 7 -17.98 -23.46 -18.77
N VAL A 8 -17.34 -24.00 -17.74
CA VAL A 8 -17.73 -23.94 -16.33
C VAL A 8 -17.51 -22.51 -15.87
N GLY A 9 -18.58 -21.77 -15.57
CA GLY A 9 -18.48 -20.42 -15.04
C GLY A 9 -18.00 -20.44 -13.58
N ALA A 10 -16.71 -20.25 -13.38
CA ALA A 10 -16.17 -19.95 -12.06
C ALA A 10 -16.61 -18.53 -11.67
N LEU A 11 -17.43 -18.41 -10.61
CA LEU A 11 -17.60 -17.14 -9.90
C LEU A 11 -16.27 -16.81 -9.21
N ALA A 12 -15.48 -15.93 -9.81
CA ALA A 12 -14.38 -15.29 -9.12
C ALA A 12 -14.97 -14.24 -8.17
N MET A 13 -15.05 -14.58 -6.87
CA MET A 13 -15.21 -13.58 -5.81
C MET A 13 -13.99 -12.64 -5.87
N ALA A 14 -14.21 -11.39 -6.25
CA ALA A 14 -13.22 -10.34 -6.10
C ALA A 14 -13.19 -9.93 -4.63
N TRP A 15 -12.32 -10.58 -3.86
CA TRP A 15 -11.97 -10.10 -2.53
C TRP A 15 -11.20 -8.79 -2.71
N ALA A 16 -11.73 -7.71 -2.14
CA ALA A 16 -10.92 -6.54 -1.88
C ALA A 16 -9.76 -7.01 -1.01
N VAL A 17 -8.53 -6.96 -1.55
CA VAL A 17 -7.35 -7.19 -0.74
C VAL A 17 -7.33 -6.10 0.32
N ASP A 18 -7.63 -6.50 1.54
CA ASP A 18 -7.48 -5.64 2.70
C ASP A 18 -6.03 -5.16 2.69
N ALA A 19 -5.83 -3.84 2.64
CA ALA A 19 -4.51 -3.25 2.73
C ALA A 19 -3.97 -3.35 4.16
N SER A 20 -4.69 -3.96 5.11
CA SER A 20 -4.07 -4.62 6.25
C SER A 20 -3.44 -5.92 5.79
N ALA A 21 -2.26 -5.83 5.16
CA ALA A 21 -1.48 -7.02 4.91
C ALA A 21 -1.18 -7.68 6.28
N ASP A 22 -1.67 -8.91 6.43
CA ASP A 22 -1.44 -9.72 7.61
C ASP A 22 0.06 -9.84 7.91
N TRP A 23 0.37 -10.00 9.19
CA TRP A 23 1.74 -10.24 9.62
C TRP A 23 2.20 -11.64 9.19
N THR A 24 3.16 -11.70 8.27
CA THR A 24 3.75 -12.95 7.80
C THR A 24 4.97 -13.31 8.64
N PRO A 25 5.03 -14.48 9.31
CA PRO A 25 6.23 -14.92 10.02
C PRO A 25 7.45 -14.96 9.10
N CYS A 26 8.61 -14.50 9.57
CA CYS A 26 9.83 -14.47 8.74
C CYS A 26 11.11 -14.95 9.44
N ALA A 27 11.18 -14.95 10.77
CA ALA A 27 12.35 -15.42 11.50
C ALA A 27 12.00 -15.78 12.95
N LYS A 28 12.68 -16.78 13.51
CA LYS A 28 12.76 -16.99 14.96
C LYS A 28 13.77 -16.01 15.57
N GLU A 29 13.71 -15.83 16.88
CA GLU A 29 14.70 -15.00 17.59
C GLU A 29 16.14 -15.45 17.31
N GLY A 30 17.00 -14.49 16.97
CA GLY A 30 18.40 -14.70 16.58
C GLY A 30 18.63 -14.94 15.08
N GLU A 31 17.59 -15.29 14.32
CA GLU A 31 17.67 -15.51 12.87
C GLU A 31 17.50 -14.21 12.07
N ILE A 32 17.71 -14.26 10.74
CA ILE A 32 17.57 -13.11 9.85
C ILE A 32 16.26 -13.19 9.07
N CYS A 33 15.41 -12.17 9.24
CA CYS A 33 14.22 -11.93 8.43
C CYS A 33 14.66 -11.28 7.10
N ARG A 34 14.67 -12.06 6.00
CA ARG A 34 15.11 -11.59 4.66
C ARG A 34 13.93 -11.18 3.78
N PHE A 35 14.02 -10.02 3.14
CA PHE A 35 12.99 -9.52 2.21
C PHE A 35 13.57 -8.49 1.25
N GLN A 36 12.88 -8.25 0.14
CA GLN A 36 13.25 -7.21 -0.82
C GLN A 36 12.48 -5.91 -0.57
N GLY A 37 13.15 -4.77 -0.82
CA GLY A 37 12.57 -3.45 -0.61
C GLY A 37 12.29 -3.15 0.86
N GLN A 38 11.43 -2.17 1.11
CA GLN A 38 11.02 -1.80 2.46
C GLN A 38 9.89 -2.69 2.98
N ARG A 39 9.98 -3.09 4.25
CA ARG A 39 8.93 -3.80 4.99
C ARG A 39 8.82 -3.24 6.40
N GLU A 40 7.62 -3.26 6.94
CA GLU A 40 7.44 -3.21 8.39
C GLU A 40 7.78 -4.59 8.94
N VAL A 41 8.63 -4.64 9.95
CA VAL A 41 9.00 -5.86 10.66
C VAL A 41 8.62 -5.67 12.12
N SER A 42 7.96 -6.67 12.68
CA SER A 42 7.62 -6.78 14.09
C SER A 42 8.58 -7.76 14.77
N TYR A 43 8.94 -7.50 16.03
CA TYR A 43 9.70 -8.37 16.93
C TYR A 43 8.95 -8.45 18.24
N GLY A 44 8.60 -9.65 18.71
CA GLY A 44 7.82 -9.78 19.94
C GLY A 44 7.20 -11.15 20.18
N ALA A 45 6.36 -11.20 21.22
CA ALA A 45 5.61 -12.36 21.66
C ALA A 45 4.33 -11.95 22.38
N GLY A 46 3.28 -12.79 22.31
CA GLY A 46 2.01 -12.53 22.97
C GLY A 46 1.42 -11.18 22.55
N LYS A 47 1.27 -10.27 23.52
CA LYS A 47 0.72 -8.91 23.32
C LYS A 47 1.77 -7.82 23.18
N SER A 48 3.07 -8.15 23.29
CA SER A 48 4.14 -7.16 23.33
C SER A 48 5.04 -7.27 22.10
N TRP A 49 5.05 -6.21 21.29
CA TRP A 49 5.73 -6.16 20.00
C TRP A 49 6.36 -4.80 19.75
N PHE A 50 7.57 -4.79 19.22
CA PHE A 50 8.15 -3.61 18.56
C PHE A 50 7.96 -3.73 17.06
N VAL A 51 7.65 -2.62 16.40
CA VAL A 51 7.50 -2.54 14.93
C VAL A 51 8.42 -1.46 14.39
N LYS A 52 9.20 -1.80 13.37
CA LYS A 52 10.11 -0.87 12.68
C LYS A 52 10.12 -1.13 11.19
N VAL A 53 10.50 -0.12 10.41
CA VAL A 53 10.69 -0.25 8.95
C VAL A 53 12.15 -0.54 8.65
N TYR A 54 12.39 -1.55 7.82
CA TYR A 54 13.72 -1.94 7.37
C TYR A 54 13.73 -2.15 5.85
N SER A 55 14.92 -2.18 5.26
CA SER A 55 15.14 -2.48 3.84
C SER A 55 16.10 -3.64 3.68
N GLY A 56 15.78 -4.61 2.82
CA GLY A 56 16.66 -5.76 2.50
C GLY A 56 16.70 -6.89 3.54
N GLY A 57 16.40 -6.58 4.81
CA GLY A 57 16.32 -7.57 5.88
C GLY A 57 16.67 -6.97 7.24
N VAL A 58 16.45 -7.75 8.29
CA VAL A 58 16.86 -7.41 9.66
C VAL A 58 17.08 -8.68 10.50
N LYS A 59 18.06 -8.66 11.42
CA LYS A 59 18.20 -9.71 12.42
C LYS A 59 17.10 -9.60 13.47
N CYS A 60 16.49 -10.73 13.81
CA CYS A 60 15.40 -10.82 14.75
C CYS A 60 15.89 -10.82 16.20
N ASP A 61 16.36 -9.66 16.69
CA ASP A 61 16.89 -9.52 18.05
C ASP A 61 16.61 -8.14 18.68
N SER A 62 16.83 -8.04 19.99
CA SER A 62 16.62 -6.81 20.73
C SER A 62 17.56 -5.68 20.33
N ALA A 63 18.76 -5.96 19.81
CA ALA A 63 19.73 -4.95 19.41
C ALA A 63 19.22 -4.13 18.21
N HIS A 64 18.60 -4.76 17.22
CA HIS A 64 18.07 -4.07 16.05
C HIS A 64 16.74 -3.37 16.36
N PHE A 65 15.95 -3.92 17.28
CA PHE A 65 14.64 -3.39 17.65
C PHE A 65 14.67 -2.38 18.82
N GLY A 66 15.81 -2.21 19.48
CA GLY A 66 16.01 -1.21 20.54
C GLY A 66 15.59 -1.68 21.94
N GLY A 67 15.42 -2.99 22.14
CA GLY A 67 15.07 -3.58 23.43
C GLY A 67 14.37 -4.93 23.29
N ASP A 68 14.10 -5.56 24.43
CA ASP A 68 13.26 -6.77 24.50
C ASP A 68 11.81 -6.39 24.89
N PRO A 69 10.83 -6.54 23.98
CA PRO A 69 9.44 -6.21 24.27
C PRO A 69 8.75 -7.25 25.16
N ALA A 70 9.28 -8.46 25.29
CA ALA A 70 8.65 -9.57 26.01
C ALA A 70 9.70 -10.38 26.79
N GLN A 71 10.19 -9.80 27.89
CA GLN A 71 11.21 -10.42 28.74
C GLN A 71 10.79 -11.82 29.24
N GLY A 72 11.75 -12.73 29.29
CA GLY A 72 11.53 -14.11 29.74
C GLY A 72 10.74 -14.99 28.75
N THR A 73 10.39 -14.46 27.58
CA THR A 73 9.69 -15.21 26.52
C THR A 73 10.54 -15.23 25.24
N HIS A 74 10.40 -16.27 24.43
CA HIS A 74 10.99 -16.31 23.09
C HIS A 74 10.22 -15.42 22.13
N LYS A 75 10.94 -14.53 21.43
CA LYS A 75 10.34 -13.63 20.44
C LYS A 75 10.38 -14.26 19.05
N THR A 76 9.54 -13.72 18.18
CA THR A 76 9.55 -14.05 16.75
C THR A 76 9.48 -12.77 15.96
N CYS A 77 9.91 -12.82 14.70
CA CYS A 77 9.72 -11.74 13.76
C CYS A 77 8.67 -12.08 12.73
N ARG A 78 7.85 -11.07 12.42
CA ARG A 78 6.87 -11.11 11.33
C ARG A 78 7.04 -9.85 10.51
N MET A 79 6.79 -9.94 9.21
CA MET A 79 6.87 -8.79 8.31
C MET A 79 5.56 -8.58 7.57
N ARG A 80 5.33 -7.34 7.16
CA ARG A 80 4.29 -6.98 6.20
C ARG A 80 4.79 -5.88 5.27
N PRO A 81 4.18 -5.68 4.09
CA PRO A 81 4.36 -4.47 3.31
C PRO A 81 4.29 -3.23 4.22
N VAL A 82 5.19 -2.27 4.01
CA VAL A 82 5.03 -0.95 4.63
C VAL A 82 3.65 -0.45 4.23
N ALA A 83 2.84 -0.02 5.20
CA ALA A 83 1.59 0.62 4.86
C ALA A 83 1.93 1.76 3.89
N ALA A 84 1.37 1.75 2.68
CA ALA A 84 1.58 2.83 1.73
C ALA A 84 1.35 4.13 2.50
N PRO A 85 2.27 5.12 2.45
CA PRO A 85 2.17 6.29 3.30
C PRO A 85 0.74 6.80 3.19
N GLN A 86 -0.01 6.67 4.28
CA GLN A 86 -1.35 7.21 4.39
C GLN A 86 -1.12 8.70 4.43
N GLN A 87 -0.97 9.30 3.25
CA GLN A 87 -0.98 10.73 3.13
C GLN A 87 -2.29 11.17 3.78
N PRO A 88 -2.28 12.22 4.64
CA PRO A 88 -3.49 12.75 5.22
C PRO A 88 -4.52 12.83 4.11
N GLN A 89 -5.62 12.08 4.23
CA GLN A 89 -6.67 12.07 3.24
C GLN A 89 -7.31 13.45 3.32
N VAL A 90 -6.81 14.40 2.54
CA VAL A 90 -7.38 15.74 2.49
C VAL A 90 -8.73 15.58 1.80
N GLU A 91 -9.79 16.01 2.46
CA GLU A 91 -11.12 15.93 1.87
C GLU A 91 -11.13 16.56 0.47
N ILE A 92 -11.71 15.83 -0.48
CA ILE A 92 -11.88 16.32 -1.85
C ILE A 92 -13.12 17.21 -1.86
N THR A 93 -12.88 18.50 -1.64
CA THR A 93 -13.91 19.54 -1.71
C THR A 93 -14.05 20.07 -3.14
N SER A 94 -15.05 20.94 -3.36
CA SER A 94 -15.25 21.66 -4.62
C SER A 94 -14.09 22.58 -5.03
N ALA A 95 -13.13 22.85 -4.12
CA ALA A 95 -11.93 23.64 -4.44
C ALA A 95 -10.93 22.88 -5.31
N TRP A 96 -10.98 21.54 -5.34
CA TRP A 96 -10.14 20.73 -6.19
C TRP A 96 -10.58 20.83 -7.65
N LYS A 97 -9.61 20.95 -8.57
CA LYS A 97 -9.89 21.15 -10.00
C LYS A 97 -9.48 19.93 -10.81
N LYS A 98 -10.38 19.43 -11.65
CA LYS A 98 -10.00 18.39 -12.63
C LYS A 98 -8.89 18.90 -13.53
N CYS A 99 -7.78 18.17 -13.58
CA CYS A 99 -6.63 18.50 -14.42
C CYS A 99 -6.41 17.50 -15.56
N ALA A 100 -6.88 16.26 -15.42
CA ALA A 100 -6.77 15.23 -16.46
C ALA A 100 -7.87 14.16 -16.32
N GLY A 101 -8.24 13.53 -17.44
CA GLY A 101 -8.89 12.22 -17.43
C GLY A 101 -7.86 11.11 -17.24
N GLU A 102 -8.32 9.89 -16.94
CA GLU A 102 -7.47 8.69 -16.87
C GLU A 102 -6.61 8.51 -18.13
N GLY A 103 -5.32 8.20 -17.94
CA GLY A 103 -4.32 8.16 -19.00
C GLY A 103 -3.72 9.51 -19.39
N GLY A 104 -4.37 10.63 -19.03
CA GLY A 104 -3.93 11.98 -19.37
C GLY A 104 -2.77 12.50 -18.52
N MET A 105 -2.24 13.68 -18.87
CA MET A 105 -1.19 14.37 -18.12
C MET A 105 -1.77 15.54 -17.31
N CYS A 106 -1.66 15.47 -15.98
CA CYS A 106 -2.00 16.57 -15.07
C CYS A 106 -0.78 17.50 -14.95
N LYS A 107 -0.79 18.64 -15.67
CA LYS A 107 0.33 19.59 -15.70
C LYS A 107 0.15 20.70 -14.66
N PHE A 108 1.20 20.96 -13.89
CA PHE A 108 1.30 22.07 -12.92
C PHE A 108 2.78 22.35 -12.65
N ASN A 109 3.08 23.44 -11.93
CA ASN A 109 4.44 23.79 -11.49
C ASN A 109 4.60 23.67 -9.97
N GLY A 110 5.82 23.38 -9.52
CA GLY A 110 6.14 23.22 -8.10
C GLY A 110 5.59 21.91 -7.52
N GLN A 111 5.54 21.82 -6.20
CA GLN A 111 4.96 20.68 -5.49
C GLN A 111 3.46 20.90 -5.26
N LYS A 112 2.65 20.01 -5.79
CA LYS A 112 1.18 20.01 -5.57
C LYS A 112 0.69 18.62 -5.25
N ARG A 113 -0.43 18.56 -4.53
CA ARG A 113 -1.14 17.32 -4.27
C ARG A 113 -2.11 17.06 -5.43
N VAL A 114 -2.14 15.81 -5.89
CA VAL A 114 -3.05 15.34 -6.93
C VAL A 114 -3.83 14.16 -6.36
N ALA A 115 -5.12 14.12 -6.65
CA ALA A 115 -6.03 13.04 -6.30
C ALA A 115 -6.43 12.29 -7.58
N PHE A 116 -6.40 10.96 -7.57
CA PHE A 116 -6.81 10.10 -8.67
C PHE A 116 -7.93 9.19 -8.21
N GLY A 117 -9.07 9.19 -8.91
CA GLY A 117 -10.26 8.46 -8.47
C GLY A 117 -11.55 8.97 -9.08
N THR A 118 -12.68 8.54 -8.50
CA THR A 118 -14.03 8.97 -8.84
C THR A 118 -14.99 8.69 -7.67
N ASP A 119 -16.18 9.29 -7.68
CA ASP A 119 -17.28 8.98 -6.75
C ASP A 119 -16.87 9.01 -5.26
N GLY A 120 -16.08 10.03 -4.87
CA GLY A 120 -15.59 10.20 -3.50
C GLY A 120 -14.43 9.29 -3.09
N LYS A 121 -14.00 8.35 -3.95
CA LYS A 121 -12.91 7.42 -3.67
C LYS A 121 -11.67 7.83 -4.46
N TYR A 122 -10.68 8.38 -3.76
CA TYR A 122 -9.46 8.91 -4.37
C TYR A 122 -8.20 8.40 -3.65
N ARG A 123 -7.16 8.11 -4.44
CA ARG A 123 -5.76 8.04 -3.97
C ARG A 123 -5.11 9.39 -4.17
N GLN A 124 -4.39 9.88 -3.16
CA GLN A 124 -3.73 11.18 -3.21
C GLN A 124 -2.22 11.00 -3.13
N ARG A 125 -1.48 11.78 -3.92
CA ARG A 125 -0.01 11.84 -3.91
C ARG A 125 0.46 13.28 -4.13
N VAL A 126 1.67 13.58 -3.67
CA VAL A 126 2.36 14.84 -3.97
C VAL A 126 3.31 14.58 -5.13
N PHE A 127 3.26 15.41 -6.16
CA PHE A 127 4.19 15.36 -7.28
C PHE A 127 4.80 16.74 -7.53
N SER A 128 5.88 16.76 -8.31
CA SER A 128 6.57 17.97 -8.74
C SER A 128 6.40 18.14 -10.25
N ASN A 129 6.01 19.34 -10.68
CA ASN A 129 5.94 19.72 -12.10
C ASN A 129 5.04 18.82 -12.97
N GLY A 130 3.96 18.28 -12.39
CA GLY A 130 2.98 17.45 -13.08
C GLY A 130 3.08 15.95 -12.78
N THR A 131 2.09 15.19 -13.27
CA THR A 131 2.04 13.72 -13.16
C THR A 131 1.12 13.09 -14.21
N LYS A 132 1.39 11.83 -14.57
CA LYS A 132 0.47 11.03 -15.38
C LYS A 132 -0.72 10.58 -14.53
N CYS A 133 -1.91 10.62 -15.11
CA CYS A 133 -3.15 10.24 -14.43
C CYS A 133 -3.44 8.75 -14.57
N THR A 134 -2.61 7.90 -13.99
CA THR A 134 -2.68 6.43 -14.15
C THR A 134 -2.55 5.67 -12.85
N ASN A 135 -2.97 4.40 -12.84
CA ASN A 135 -2.83 3.52 -11.69
C ASN A 135 -1.38 3.45 -11.19
N GLU A 136 -0.40 3.36 -12.09
CA GLU A 136 1.03 3.24 -11.75
C GLU A 136 1.53 4.49 -11.01
N ALA A 137 1.16 5.68 -11.48
CA ALA A 137 1.53 6.93 -10.85
C ALA A 137 0.97 7.06 -9.42
N PHE A 138 -0.13 6.38 -9.12
CA PHE A 138 -0.80 6.40 -7.81
C PHE A 138 -0.65 5.10 -7.00
N GLY A 139 0.19 4.16 -7.47
CA GLY A 139 0.47 2.90 -6.78
C GLY A 139 -0.70 1.91 -6.77
N GLY A 140 -1.64 2.04 -7.72
CA GLY A 140 -2.77 1.14 -7.93
C GLY A 140 -4.07 1.86 -8.24
N ASP A 141 -5.08 1.07 -8.62
CA ASP A 141 -6.43 1.57 -8.93
C ASP A 141 -7.23 1.81 -7.63
N PRO A 142 -7.75 3.03 -7.38
CA PRO A 142 -8.66 3.32 -6.26
C PRO A 142 -10.08 2.79 -6.46
N VAL A 143 -10.53 2.64 -7.71
CA VAL A 143 -11.90 2.26 -8.07
C VAL A 143 -11.89 1.36 -9.32
N PRO A 144 -11.57 0.05 -9.18
CA PRO A 144 -11.51 -0.88 -10.30
C PRO A 144 -12.82 -0.93 -11.10
N GLY A 145 -12.71 -1.04 -12.42
CA GLY A 145 -13.86 -1.10 -13.33
C GLY A 145 -14.57 0.24 -13.53
N ARG A 146 -14.04 1.34 -13.01
CA ARG A 146 -14.59 2.69 -13.16
C ARG A 146 -13.56 3.62 -13.77
N VAL A 147 -14.03 4.52 -14.64
CA VAL A 147 -13.19 5.58 -15.21
C VAL A 147 -12.87 6.59 -14.12
N LYS A 148 -11.59 6.96 -14.03
CA LYS A 148 -11.09 7.87 -13.00
C LYS A 148 -10.69 9.20 -13.61
N VAL A 149 -10.50 10.19 -12.75
CA VAL A 149 -9.96 11.49 -13.12
C VAL A 149 -8.87 11.88 -12.15
N CYS A 150 -8.01 12.81 -12.57
CA CYS A 150 -7.09 13.50 -11.68
C CYS A 150 -7.64 14.87 -11.31
N LEU A 151 -7.63 15.16 -10.03
CA LEU A 151 -7.94 16.45 -9.45
C LEU A 151 -6.66 17.04 -8.85
N LEU A 152 -6.37 18.29 -9.15
CA LEU A 152 -5.27 19.05 -8.57
C LEU A 152 -5.79 19.82 -7.35
N SER A 153 -5.02 19.80 -6.26
CA SER A 153 -5.33 20.60 -5.07
C SER A 153 -5.32 22.10 -5.41
N PRO A 154 -6.07 22.93 -4.67
CA PRO A 154 -5.90 24.38 -4.74
C PRO A 154 -4.43 24.82 -4.55
#